data_AF-A6G756-F1
#
_entry.id   AF-A6G756-F1
#
_cell.length_a   1.000
_cell.length_b   1.000
_cell.length_c   1.000
_cell.angle_alpha   90.00
_cell.angle_beta   90.00
_cell.angle_gamma   90.00
#
_symmetry.space_group_name_H-M   'P 1'
#
loop_
_entity.id
_entity.type
_entity.pdbx_description
1 polymer ?
#
loop_
_entity_poly.entity_id
_entity_poly.type
_entity_poly.pdbx_seq_one_letter_code
_entity_poly.pdbx_strand_id
1 'polypeptide(L)'
;MAASLAVAAPGLKVCGLTRAEDLRACAELGVDMVGLNFWPGSKRFLELDAGRRVLEQARGEHPAARFEPARVGVFVDAPLDAVAAHVEAWSLAAIQPHGDAPVEPYAALAQRLGVAWVWVIRGTPALERLRLPEPAPQLVLLDAAVPGYGGAGHRTDWDWAAQAVIALSPTPVWIAGGIHPGNVTEVLGQVRPAGVDLASGAELSGARQGEKDRAAIAALVRARDHARASLRGKPAD
;
A
#
# COMPACT_ATOMS: atom_id res chain seq x y z
N MET A 1 14.84 -13.96 10.98
CA MET A 1 14.80 -12.48 10.95
C MET A 1 13.43 -12.08 10.44
N ALA A 2 12.80 -11.05 11.01
CA ALA A 2 11.55 -10.51 10.45
C ALA A 2 11.82 -9.96 9.04
N ALA A 3 10.95 -10.26 8.09
CA ALA A 3 11.04 -9.67 6.75
C ALA A 3 10.93 -8.14 6.84
N SER A 4 11.67 -7.41 6.02
CA SER A 4 11.68 -5.94 6.03
C SER A 4 11.11 -5.40 4.73
N LEU A 5 10.17 -4.45 4.84
CA LEU A 5 9.78 -3.58 3.74
C LEU A 5 10.71 -2.36 3.74
N ALA A 6 11.94 -2.53 3.26
CA ALA A 6 12.93 -1.46 3.24
C ALA A 6 12.58 -0.39 2.18
N VAL A 7 11.78 0.60 2.58
CA VAL A 7 11.42 1.75 1.73
C VAL A 7 11.85 3.05 2.39
N ALA A 8 12.52 3.91 1.63
CA ALA A 8 12.91 5.23 2.13
C ALA A 8 11.66 6.10 2.37
N ALA A 9 11.61 6.79 3.51
CA ALA A 9 10.47 7.64 3.85
C ALA A 9 10.54 9.03 3.17
N PRO A 10 9.41 9.58 2.67
CA PRO A 10 8.14 8.88 2.50
C PRO A 10 8.18 7.88 1.33
N GLY A 11 7.50 6.74 1.49
CA GLY A 11 7.23 5.77 0.44
C GLY A 11 5.93 6.07 -0.33
N LEU A 12 5.77 5.43 -1.50
CA LEU A 12 4.59 5.51 -2.35
C LEU A 12 4.13 4.11 -2.76
N LYS A 13 2.86 3.80 -2.46
CA LYS A 13 2.18 2.56 -2.86
C LYS A 13 1.03 2.89 -3.80
N VAL A 14 1.01 2.25 -4.97
CA VAL A 14 -0.12 2.32 -5.91
C VAL A 14 -0.90 1.02 -5.83
N CYS A 15 -2.15 1.10 -5.38
CA CYS A 15 -2.97 -0.05 -5.02
C CYS A 15 -4.04 -0.39 -6.06
N GLY A 16 -4.39 -1.68 -6.12
CA GLY A 16 -5.43 -2.22 -6.99
C GLY A 16 -5.04 -2.19 -8.45
N LEU A 17 -3.84 -2.68 -8.75
CA LEU A 17 -3.40 -2.87 -10.13
C LEU A 17 -4.01 -4.15 -10.70
N THR A 18 -4.53 -4.08 -11.92
CA THR A 18 -5.14 -5.22 -12.62
C THR A 18 -4.56 -5.48 -14.00
N ARG A 19 -3.68 -4.60 -14.51
CA ARG A 19 -3.12 -4.67 -15.87
C ARG A 19 -1.59 -4.66 -15.87
N ALA A 20 -1.01 -5.33 -16.86
CA ALA A 20 0.44 -5.43 -17.03
C ALA A 20 1.08 -4.07 -17.31
N GLU A 21 0.41 -3.23 -18.10
CA GLU A 21 0.84 -1.87 -18.43
C GLU A 21 0.96 -0.97 -17.19
N ASP A 22 0.04 -1.09 -16.23
CA ASP A 22 0.05 -0.29 -15.00
C ASP A 22 1.18 -0.74 -14.06
N LEU A 23 1.40 -2.06 -13.96
CA LEU A 23 2.54 -2.62 -13.22
C LEU A 23 3.86 -2.14 -13.80
N ARG A 24 3.99 -2.16 -15.14
CA ARG A 24 5.19 -1.69 -15.83
C ARG A 24 5.39 -0.20 -15.62
N ALA A 25 4.34 0.61 -15.75
CA ALA A 25 4.40 2.04 -15.48
C ALA A 25 4.87 2.33 -14.05
N CYS A 26 4.38 1.59 -13.04
CA CYS A 26 4.84 1.73 -11.66
C CYS A 26 6.33 1.39 -11.50
N ALA A 27 6.81 0.32 -12.14
CA ALA A 27 8.22 -0.07 -12.11
C ALA A 27 9.11 0.98 -12.80
N GLU A 28 8.73 1.44 -13.99
CA GLU A 28 9.47 2.45 -14.76
C GLU A 28 9.55 3.80 -14.05
N LEU A 29 8.48 4.20 -13.35
CA LEU A 29 8.40 5.46 -12.61
C LEU A 29 9.01 5.36 -11.20
N GLY A 30 9.41 4.18 -10.73
CA GLY A 30 10.02 4.01 -9.41
C GLY A 30 9.05 4.14 -8.24
N VAL A 31 7.81 3.66 -8.39
CA VAL A 31 6.87 3.46 -7.28
C VAL A 31 7.45 2.43 -6.32
N ASP A 32 7.39 2.63 -5.00
CA ASP A 32 8.04 1.72 -4.05
C ASP A 32 7.30 0.39 -3.86
N MET A 33 5.96 0.46 -3.81
CA MET A 33 5.11 -0.71 -3.61
C MET A 33 3.89 -0.72 -4.56
N VAL A 34 3.44 -1.91 -4.94
CA VAL A 34 2.18 -2.09 -5.66
C VAL A 34 1.24 -2.98 -4.86
N GLY A 35 -0.04 -2.61 -4.80
CA GLY A 35 -1.08 -3.38 -4.14
C GLY A 35 -1.87 -4.25 -5.12
N LEU A 36 -1.94 -5.55 -4.85
CA LEU A 36 -2.72 -6.52 -5.60
C LEU A 36 -3.92 -6.94 -4.75
N ASN A 37 -5.14 -6.72 -5.23
CA ASN A 37 -6.34 -6.99 -4.45
C ASN A 37 -6.93 -8.36 -4.82
N PHE A 38 -6.87 -9.30 -3.88
CA PHE A 38 -7.33 -10.68 -4.07
C PHE A 38 -8.72 -10.93 -3.49
N TRP A 39 -9.48 -9.88 -3.15
CA TRP A 39 -10.85 -10.02 -2.69
C TRP A 39 -11.86 -9.93 -3.85
N PRO A 40 -12.66 -10.98 -4.12
CA PRO A 40 -13.62 -10.99 -5.23
C PRO A 40 -14.67 -9.88 -5.22
N GLY A 41 -14.99 -9.32 -4.04
CA GLY A 41 -15.93 -8.21 -3.90
C GLY A 41 -15.37 -6.85 -4.36
N SER A 42 -14.08 -6.77 -4.68
CA SER A 42 -13.44 -5.55 -5.14
C SER A 42 -13.63 -5.33 -6.65
N LYS A 43 -13.90 -4.08 -7.06
CA LYS A 43 -13.84 -3.71 -8.49
C LYS A 43 -12.43 -3.79 -9.08
N ARG A 44 -11.43 -3.90 -8.21
CA ARG A 44 -9.99 -4.05 -8.53
C ARG A 44 -9.51 -5.47 -8.25
N PHE A 45 -10.43 -6.43 -8.17
CA PHE A 45 -10.10 -7.83 -7.94
C PHE A 45 -9.19 -8.36 -9.05
N LEU A 46 -8.11 -9.00 -8.63
CA LEU A 46 -7.18 -9.69 -9.49
C LEU A 46 -7.25 -11.18 -9.14
N GLU A 47 -7.78 -11.97 -10.07
CA GLU A 47 -7.85 -13.42 -9.90
C GLU A 47 -6.42 -14.01 -10.01
N LEU A 48 -6.16 -15.10 -9.28
CA LEU A 48 -4.84 -15.70 -9.11
C LEU A 48 -4.21 -16.09 -10.46
N ASP A 49 -4.93 -16.84 -11.29
CA ASP A 49 -4.44 -17.33 -12.58
C ASP A 49 -4.36 -16.22 -13.63
N ALA A 50 -5.38 -15.35 -13.67
CA ALA A 50 -5.39 -14.17 -14.54
C ALA A 50 -4.20 -13.25 -14.26
N GLY A 51 -3.85 -13.08 -12.99
CA GLY A 51 -2.80 -12.16 -12.66
C GLY A 51 -1.38 -12.73 -12.81
N ARG A 52 -1.18 -14.05 -12.79
CA ARG A 52 0.10 -14.65 -13.25
C ARG A 52 0.45 -14.19 -14.66
N ARG A 53 -0.53 -14.24 -15.58
CA ARG A 53 -0.36 -13.74 -16.96
C ARG A 53 -0.01 -12.25 -16.99
N VAL A 54 -0.67 -11.45 -16.16
CA VAL A 54 -0.39 -10.02 -16.02
C VAL A 54 1.05 -9.76 -15.56
N LEU A 55 1.56 -10.53 -14.59
CA LEU A 55 2.94 -10.43 -14.12
C LEU A 55 3.95 -10.87 -15.18
N GLU A 56 3.69 -11.98 -15.86
CA GLU A 56 4.52 -12.47 -16.97
C GLU A 56 4.60 -11.46 -18.12
N GLN A 57 3.46 -10.87 -18.51
CA GLN A 57 3.41 -9.79 -19.51
C GLN A 57 4.17 -8.55 -19.05
N ALA A 58 4.05 -8.15 -17.78
CA ALA A 58 4.78 -7.02 -17.24
C ALA A 58 6.31 -7.23 -17.33
N ARG A 59 6.78 -8.47 -17.11
CA ARG A 59 8.21 -8.87 -17.14
C ARG A 59 8.78 -9.12 -18.54
N GLY A 60 8.03 -9.81 -19.40
CA GLY A 60 8.52 -10.38 -20.65
C GLY A 60 8.88 -9.38 -21.76
N GLU A 61 8.30 -8.18 -21.74
CA GLU A 61 8.56 -7.18 -22.78
C GLU A 61 9.59 -6.12 -22.36
N HIS A 62 10.14 -6.18 -21.15
CA HIS A 62 11.04 -5.14 -20.65
C HIS A 62 12.11 -5.66 -19.67
N PRO A 63 13.24 -6.20 -20.16
CA PRO A 63 14.36 -6.64 -19.33
C PRO A 63 15.06 -5.51 -18.53
N ALA A 64 14.65 -4.25 -18.70
CA ALA A 64 15.39 -3.06 -18.28
C ALA A 64 14.68 -2.20 -17.20
N ALA A 65 13.65 -2.70 -16.52
CA ALA A 65 13.13 -1.99 -15.35
C ALA A 65 14.22 -1.96 -14.27
N ARG A 66 14.80 -0.78 -14.03
CA ARG A 66 15.89 -0.58 -13.05
C ARG A 66 15.46 -0.87 -11.60
N PHE A 67 14.16 -1.02 -11.37
CA PHE A 67 13.53 -1.14 -10.07
C PHE A 67 12.29 -2.04 -10.16
N GLU A 68 12.13 -2.98 -9.23
CA GLU A 68 10.92 -3.81 -9.10
C GLU A 68 10.17 -3.40 -7.81
N PRO A 69 8.94 -2.87 -7.90
CA PRO A 69 8.17 -2.49 -6.73
C PRO A 69 7.84 -3.71 -5.87
N ALA A 70 7.88 -3.55 -4.54
CA ALA A 70 7.45 -4.59 -3.62
C ALA A 70 5.94 -4.85 -3.80
N ARG A 71 5.57 -6.12 -3.96
CA ARG A 71 4.16 -6.52 -4.14
C ARG A 71 3.51 -6.78 -2.78
N VAL A 72 2.40 -6.09 -2.52
CA VAL A 72 1.59 -6.24 -1.30
C VAL A 72 0.25 -6.87 -1.68
N GLY A 73 -0.06 -8.04 -1.12
CA GLY A 73 -1.35 -8.70 -1.32
C GLY A 73 -2.39 -8.18 -0.34
N VAL A 74 -3.52 -7.69 -0.85
CA VAL A 74 -4.66 -7.23 -0.05
C VAL A 74 -5.71 -8.33 0.03
N PHE A 75 -6.06 -8.72 1.25
CA PHE A 75 -6.99 -9.82 1.52
C PHE A 75 -8.11 -9.34 2.45
N VAL A 76 -9.35 -9.75 2.17
CA VAL A 76 -10.50 -9.49 3.04
C VAL A 76 -11.03 -10.86 3.47
N ASP A 77 -10.83 -11.19 4.74
CA ASP A 77 -11.29 -12.42 5.40
C ASP A 77 -11.02 -13.71 4.60
N ALA A 78 -9.86 -13.74 3.93
CA ALA A 78 -9.46 -14.87 3.09
C ALA A 78 -8.94 -16.05 3.94
N PRO A 79 -9.23 -17.30 3.54
CA PRO A 79 -8.60 -18.48 4.13
C PRO A 79 -7.06 -18.41 4.06
N LEU A 80 -6.37 -18.84 5.13
CA LEU A 80 -4.91 -18.70 5.26
C LEU A 80 -4.13 -19.54 4.24
N ASP A 81 -4.67 -20.69 3.83
CA ASP A 81 -4.14 -21.52 2.75
C ASP A 81 -4.20 -20.80 1.40
N ALA A 82 -5.31 -20.11 1.11
CA ALA A 82 -5.43 -19.26 -0.06
C ALA A 82 -4.43 -18.10 0.00
N VAL A 83 -4.26 -17.44 1.16
CA VAL A 83 -3.24 -16.38 1.32
C VAL A 83 -1.84 -16.90 1.03
N ALA A 84 -1.48 -18.07 1.58
CA ALA A 84 -0.17 -18.68 1.35
C ALA A 84 0.09 -18.97 -0.14
N ALA A 85 -0.92 -19.51 -0.85
CA ALA A 85 -0.84 -19.75 -2.28
C ALA A 85 -0.60 -18.45 -3.09
N HIS A 86 -1.23 -17.35 -2.69
CA HIS A 86 -1.00 -16.04 -3.32
C HIS A 86 0.40 -15.50 -3.02
N VAL A 87 0.91 -15.65 -1.79
CA VAL A 87 2.27 -15.22 -1.42
C VAL A 87 3.31 -15.90 -2.33
N GLU A 88 3.20 -17.20 -2.52
CA GLU A 88 4.09 -17.96 -3.40
C GLU A 88 3.92 -17.57 -4.87
N ALA A 89 2.70 -17.63 -5.39
CA ALA A 89 2.40 -17.40 -6.80
C ALA A 89 2.81 -16.01 -7.29
N TRP A 90 2.72 -15.01 -6.42
CA TRP A 90 3.03 -13.62 -6.74
C TRP A 90 4.35 -13.15 -6.17
N SER A 91 5.08 -13.99 -5.45
CA SER A 91 6.28 -13.59 -4.71
C SER A 91 6.01 -12.29 -3.93
N LEU A 92 4.94 -12.30 -3.11
CA LEU A 92 4.51 -11.14 -2.35
C LEU A 92 5.57 -10.79 -1.30
N ALA A 93 5.86 -9.51 -1.15
CA ALA A 93 6.71 -8.99 -0.09
C ALA A 93 5.94 -8.80 1.22
N ALA A 94 4.61 -8.61 1.15
CA ALA A 94 3.79 -8.45 2.34
C ALA A 94 2.33 -8.93 2.19
N ILE A 95 1.75 -9.32 3.31
CA ILE A 95 0.33 -9.66 3.50
C ILE A 95 -0.37 -8.45 4.16
N GLN A 96 -1.43 -7.94 3.54
CA GLN A 96 -2.26 -6.87 4.07
C GLN A 96 -3.69 -7.39 4.32
N PRO A 97 -3.98 -7.95 5.52
CA PRO A 97 -5.35 -8.22 5.93
C PRO A 97 -6.12 -6.90 6.08
N HIS A 98 -7.27 -6.81 5.42
CA HIS A 98 -8.10 -5.60 5.34
C HIS A 98 -9.58 -5.91 5.67
N GLY A 99 -9.86 -7.10 6.19
CA GLY A 99 -11.19 -7.56 6.60
C GLY A 99 -11.52 -7.26 8.06
N ASP A 100 -12.53 -7.97 8.57
CA ASP A 100 -12.97 -7.91 9.97
C ASP A 100 -12.43 -9.06 10.82
N ALA A 101 -11.83 -10.09 10.19
CA ALA A 101 -11.22 -11.21 10.88
C ALA A 101 -10.04 -10.76 11.76
N PRO A 102 -9.74 -11.50 12.85
CA PRO A 102 -8.54 -11.30 13.65
C PRO A 102 -7.27 -11.31 12.79
N VAL A 103 -6.32 -10.44 13.09
CA VAL A 103 -5.11 -10.22 12.28
C VAL A 103 -3.96 -11.15 12.67
N GLU A 104 -3.99 -11.68 13.89
CA GLU A 104 -2.95 -12.53 14.48
C GLU A 104 -2.65 -13.78 13.64
N PRO A 105 -3.65 -14.48 13.05
CA PRO A 105 -3.37 -15.61 12.17
C PRO A 105 -2.65 -15.21 10.87
N TYR A 106 -2.92 -14.03 10.32
CA TYR A 106 -2.21 -13.51 9.14
C TYR A 106 -0.79 -13.09 9.50
N ALA A 107 -0.60 -12.47 10.66
CA ALA A 107 0.72 -12.08 11.18
C ALA A 107 1.62 -13.32 11.41
N ALA A 108 1.08 -14.36 12.06
CA ALA A 108 1.77 -15.64 12.24
C ALA A 108 2.09 -16.32 10.89
N LEU A 109 1.16 -16.27 9.93
CA LEU A 109 1.40 -16.78 8.59
C LEU A 109 2.55 -16.03 7.89
N ALA A 110 2.55 -14.69 7.95
CA ALA A 110 3.60 -13.86 7.36
C ALA A 110 4.98 -14.21 7.92
N GLN A 111 5.08 -14.34 9.25
CA GLN A 111 6.32 -14.75 9.93
C GLN A 111 6.79 -16.14 9.47
N ARG A 112 5.86 -17.10 9.35
CA ARG A 112 6.16 -18.46 8.87
C ARG A 112 6.65 -18.48 7.42
N LEU A 113 6.07 -17.64 6.58
CA LEU A 113 6.43 -17.53 5.16
C LEU A 113 7.65 -16.62 4.91
N GLY A 114 8.16 -15.94 5.95
CA GLY A 114 9.30 -15.02 5.82
C GLY A 114 8.97 -13.77 5.02
N VAL A 115 7.72 -13.29 5.06
CA VAL A 115 7.25 -12.05 4.41
C VAL A 115 6.75 -11.06 5.46
N ALA A 116 6.64 -9.79 5.09
CA ALA A 116 6.14 -8.77 6.00
C ALA A 116 4.61 -8.84 6.12
N TRP A 117 4.05 -8.15 7.11
CA TRP A 117 2.62 -7.91 7.16
C TRP A 117 2.28 -6.46 7.52
N VAL A 118 1.12 -6.03 6.99
CA VAL A 118 0.60 -4.67 7.12
C VAL A 118 -0.64 -4.70 8.00
N TRP A 119 -0.61 -4.00 9.13
CA TRP A 119 -1.79 -3.84 9.97
C TRP A 119 -2.61 -2.63 9.50
N VAL A 120 -3.90 -2.83 9.25
CA VAL A 120 -4.80 -1.76 8.77
C VAL A 120 -5.65 -1.25 9.94
N ILE A 121 -5.58 0.05 10.19
CA ILE A 121 -6.49 0.77 11.09
C ILE A 121 -7.48 1.54 10.22
N ARG A 122 -8.75 1.16 10.29
CA ARG A 122 -9.84 1.85 9.58
C ARG A 122 -10.47 2.90 10.49
N GLY A 123 -10.66 4.11 9.98
CA GLY A 123 -11.28 5.22 10.69
C GLY A 123 -10.36 5.87 11.72
N THR A 124 -10.96 6.55 12.69
CA THR A 124 -10.28 7.41 13.67
C THR A 124 -10.54 6.96 15.11
N PRO A 125 -10.13 5.75 15.51
CA PRO A 125 -10.28 5.30 16.89
C PRO A 125 -9.51 6.21 17.86
N ALA A 126 -9.96 6.27 19.11
CA ALA A 126 -9.25 7.01 20.14
C ALA A 126 -7.80 6.54 20.25
N LEU A 127 -6.84 7.48 20.23
CA LEU A 127 -5.40 7.19 20.08
C LEU A 127 -4.87 6.31 21.21
N GLU A 128 -5.38 6.49 22.42
CA GLU A 128 -5.03 5.70 23.60
C GLU A 128 -5.45 4.23 23.49
N ARG A 129 -6.28 3.86 22.51
CA ARG A 129 -6.67 2.48 22.21
C ARG A 129 -5.79 1.82 21.16
N LEU A 130 -4.91 2.57 20.50
CA LEU A 130 -3.97 2.01 19.52
C LEU A 130 -2.95 1.12 20.24
N ARG A 131 -3.02 -0.18 20.00
CA ARG A 131 -2.07 -1.18 20.49
C ARG A 131 -1.64 -2.02 19.32
N LEU A 132 -0.33 -2.14 19.13
CA LEU A 132 0.20 -3.00 18.08
C LEU A 132 -0.17 -4.45 18.39
N PRO A 133 -0.70 -5.19 17.41
CA PRO A 133 -0.93 -6.62 17.53
C PRO A 133 0.40 -7.38 17.61
N GLU A 134 0.35 -8.60 18.17
CA GLU A 134 1.49 -9.51 18.21
C GLU A 134 1.27 -10.69 17.25
N PRO A 135 2.24 -11.06 16.40
CA PRO A 135 3.55 -10.42 16.20
C PRO A 135 3.48 -9.00 15.63
N ALA A 136 4.33 -8.07 16.08
CA ALA A 136 4.33 -6.69 15.61
C ALA A 136 4.37 -6.54 14.06
N PRO A 137 3.55 -5.64 13.47
CA PRO A 137 3.54 -5.38 12.04
C PRO A 137 4.79 -4.63 11.59
N GLN A 138 5.20 -4.84 10.34
CA GLN A 138 6.30 -4.09 9.74
C GLN A 138 5.85 -2.70 9.26
N LEU A 139 4.53 -2.53 9.07
CA LEU A 139 3.92 -1.30 8.57
C LEU A 139 2.48 -1.22 9.07
N VAL A 140 2.06 -0.03 9.51
CA VAL A 140 0.66 0.27 9.80
C VAL A 140 0.09 1.14 8.69
N LEU A 141 -1.10 0.79 8.19
CA LEU A 141 -1.84 1.58 7.22
C LEU A 141 -3.05 2.22 7.88
N LEU A 142 -3.13 3.55 7.89
CA LEU A 142 -4.31 4.31 8.28
C LEU A 142 -5.21 4.49 7.06
N ASP A 143 -6.42 3.95 7.10
CA ASP A 143 -7.39 4.08 6.01
C ASP A 143 -8.69 4.76 6.47
N ALA A 144 -9.34 5.46 5.56
CA ALA A 144 -10.55 6.22 5.85
C ALA A 144 -11.71 5.30 6.26
N ALA A 145 -12.56 5.77 7.17
CA ALA A 145 -13.82 5.09 7.48
C ALA A 145 -14.76 5.20 6.27
N VAL A 146 -15.02 4.08 5.61
CA VAL A 146 -16.01 3.99 4.53
C VAL A 146 -16.98 2.84 4.83
N PRO A 147 -18.28 2.94 4.50
CA PRO A 147 -19.15 1.77 4.49
C PRO A 147 -18.61 0.72 3.50
N GLY A 148 -18.23 -0.46 4.01
CA GLY A 148 -17.66 -1.55 3.21
C GLY A 148 -16.12 -1.54 3.16
N TYR A 149 -15.54 -2.17 2.12
CA TYR A 149 -14.10 -2.36 1.98
C TYR A 149 -13.54 -1.54 0.80
N GLY A 150 -12.68 -0.57 1.11
CA GLY A 150 -11.80 0.14 0.17
C GLY A 150 -12.34 1.39 -0.55
N GLY A 151 -11.44 2.35 -0.80
CA GLY A 151 -11.30 3.10 -2.05
C GLY A 151 -12.43 4.02 -2.55
N ALA A 152 -13.40 4.42 -1.72
CA ALA A 152 -14.47 5.34 -2.12
C ALA A 152 -14.07 6.83 -2.18
N GLY A 153 -12.77 7.15 -2.09
CA GLY A 153 -12.25 8.52 -2.20
C GLY A 153 -12.50 9.39 -0.97
N HIS A 154 -13.01 8.82 0.13
CA HIS A 154 -13.14 9.55 1.40
C HIS A 154 -11.78 9.86 1.99
N ARG A 155 -11.67 11.08 2.53
CA ARG A 155 -10.43 11.60 3.11
C ARG A 155 -10.30 11.11 4.56
N THR A 156 -9.14 10.56 4.89
CA THR A 156 -8.76 10.31 6.28
C THR A 156 -8.64 11.64 7.04
N ASP A 157 -8.98 11.67 8.31
CA ASP A 157 -8.72 12.83 9.18
C ASP A 157 -7.21 13.00 9.37
N TRP A 158 -6.64 14.07 8.81
CA TRP A 158 -5.20 14.30 8.81
C TRP A 158 -4.67 14.74 10.17
N ASP A 159 -5.47 15.42 10.99
CA ASP A 159 -5.05 15.83 12.32
C ASP A 159 -4.97 14.62 13.25
N TRP A 160 -5.96 13.74 13.18
CA TRP A 160 -5.92 12.44 13.85
C TRP A 160 -4.75 11.59 13.34
N ALA A 161 -4.55 11.51 12.01
CA ALA A 161 -3.48 10.71 11.43
C ALA A 161 -2.08 11.18 11.85
N ALA A 162 -1.86 12.50 11.93
CA ALA A 162 -0.59 13.05 12.41
C ALA A 162 -0.29 12.61 13.86
N GLN A 163 -1.31 12.57 14.72
CA GLN A 163 -1.16 12.09 16.10
C GLN A 163 -0.97 10.57 16.15
N ALA A 164 -1.64 9.81 15.29
CA ALA A 164 -1.48 8.36 15.19
C ALA A 164 -0.05 7.97 14.74
N VAL A 165 0.55 8.72 13.81
CA VAL A 165 1.96 8.56 13.40
C VAL A 165 2.89 8.67 14.61
N ILE A 166 2.65 9.63 15.51
CA ILE A 166 3.45 9.80 16.73
C ILE A 166 3.20 8.66 17.71
N ALA A 167 1.94 8.29 17.94
CA ALA A 167 1.53 7.28 18.92
C ALA A 167 2.04 5.86 18.58
N LEU A 168 2.18 5.54 17.29
CA LEU A 168 2.60 4.22 16.79
C LEU A 168 4.11 4.09 16.57
N SER A 169 4.87 5.16 16.78
CA SER A 169 6.33 5.16 16.68
C SER A 169 6.97 4.10 17.59
N PRO A 170 8.00 3.36 17.16
CA PRO A 170 8.78 3.55 15.92
C PRO A 170 8.24 2.80 14.69
N THR A 171 7.04 2.21 14.77
CA THR A 171 6.49 1.45 13.63
C THR A 171 6.17 2.39 12.47
N PRO A 172 6.61 2.11 11.22
CA PRO A 172 6.29 2.94 10.08
C PRO A 172 4.78 3.02 9.83
N VAL A 173 4.25 4.24 9.81
CA VAL A 173 2.82 4.50 9.54
C VAL A 173 2.65 5.10 8.16
N TRP A 174 1.84 4.46 7.33
CA TRP A 174 1.41 4.94 6.03
C TRP A 174 -0.04 5.40 6.11
N ILE A 175 -0.43 6.32 5.22
CA ILE A 175 -1.80 6.84 5.14
C ILE A 175 -2.41 6.59 3.77
N ALA A 176 -3.68 6.19 3.75
CA ALA A 176 -4.56 6.11 2.60
C ALA A 176 -5.77 7.04 2.76
N GLY A 177 -6.73 6.94 1.85
CA GLY A 177 -8.00 7.68 1.91
C GLY A 177 -7.93 9.05 1.23
N GLY A 178 -8.46 9.13 0.01
CA GLY A 178 -8.65 10.39 -0.71
C GLY A 178 -7.36 11.08 -1.18
N ILE A 179 -6.23 10.37 -1.22
CA ILE A 179 -4.94 10.91 -1.68
C ILE A 179 -4.87 10.89 -3.21
N HIS A 180 -4.45 11.99 -3.82
CA HIS A 180 -4.29 12.16 -5.27
C HIS A 180 -3.20 13.21 -5.57
N PRO A 181 -2.78 13.40 -6.83
CA PRO A 181 -1.71 14.35 -7.18
C PRO A 181 -1.92 15.78 -6.69
N GLY A 182 -3.18 16.20 -6.49
CA GLY A 182 -3.53 17.56 -6.06
C GLY A 182 -3.39 17.82 -4.56
N ASN A 183 -3.32 16.78 -3.72
CA ASN A 183 -3.24 16.93 -2.26
C ASN A 183 -2.07 16.17 -1.61
N VAL A 184 -1.37 15.30 -2.33
CA VAL A 184 -0.30 14.45 -1.76
C VAL A 184 0.80 15.25 -1.07
N THR A 185 1.19 16.42 -1.61
CA THR A 185 2.23 17.27 -1.00
C THR A 185 1.80 17.81 0.35
N GLU A 186 0.52 18.19 0.49
CA GLU A 186 -0.05 18.68 1.74
C GLU A 186 -0.12 17.56 2.79
N VAL A 187 -0.58 16.36 2.39
CA VAL A 187 -0.60 15.15 3.23
C VAL A 187 0.80 14.85 3.78
N LEU A 188 1.81 14.84 2.90
CA LEU A 188 3.19 14.55 3.29
C LEU A 188 3.77 15.62 4.23
N GLY A 189 3.35 16.88 4.10
CA GLY A 189 3.77 17.98 4.97
C GLY A 189 3.10 18.00 6.34
N GLN A 190 1.77 17.82 6.38
CA GLN A 190 0.96 17.89 7.59
C GLN A 190 1.04 16.60 8.41
N VAL A 191 0.81 15.44 7.79
CA VAL A 191 0.76 14.15 8.50
C VAL A 191 2.17 13.59 8.74
N ARG A 192 3.13 13.92 7.86
CA ARG A 192 4.50 13.36 7.86
C ARG A 192 4.54 11.83 8.01
N PRO A 193 3.76 11.08 7.20
CA PRO A 193 3.74 9.62 7.29
C PRO A 193 5.04 9.03 6.73
N ALA A 194 5.33 7.78 7.08
CA ALA A 194 6.40 7.00 6.47
C ALA A 194 6.11 6.66 4.99
N GLY A 195 4.87 6.82 4.54
CA GLY A 195 4.48 6.74 3.13
C GLY A 195 3.00 6.97 2.89
N VAL A 196 2.61 6.96 1.62
CA VAL A 196 1.21 7.11 1.18
C VAL A 196 0.78 5.91 0.34
N ASP A 197 -0.46 5.47 0.51
CA ASP A 197 -1.10 4.40 -0.24
C ASP A 197 -2.36 4.93 -0.93
N LEU A 198 -2.50 4.65 -2.24
CA LEU A 198 -3.65 5.13 -3.00
C LEU A 198 -4.06 4.18 -4.10
N ALA A 199 -5.38 4.02 -4.24
CA ALA A 199 -5.99 3.28 -5.33
C ALA A 199 -6.60 4.25 -6.38
N SER A 200 -7.68 4.94 -6.02
CA SER A 200 -8.46 5.77 -6.95
C SER A 200 -7.76 7.07 -7.37
N GLY A 201 -6.92 7.66 -6.52
CA GLY A 201 -6.18 8.88 -6.87
C GLY A 201 -5.12 8.70 -7.96
N ALA A 202 -4.84 7.47 -8.35
CA ALA A 202 -3.96 7.12 -9.48
C ALA A 202 -4.75 6.54 -10.67
N GLU A 203 -6.07 6.54 -10.64
CA GLU A 203 -6.91 6.01 -11.72
C GLU A 203 -7.18 7.03 -12.80
N LEU A 204 -7.38 6.55 -14.02
CA LEU A 204 -7.77 7.36 -15.15
C LEU A 204 -9.22 7.86 -14.96
N SER A 205 -9.40 9.18 -15.01
CA SER A 205 -10.71 9.80 -14.83
C SER A 205 -11.69 9.32 -15.92
N GLY A 206 -12.86 8.85 -15.50
CA GLY A 206 -13.90 8.33 -16.40
C GLY A 206 -13.66 6.92 -16.93
N ALA A 207 -12.54 6.27 -16.59
CA ALA A 207 -12.27 4.88 -16.96
C ALA A 207 -12.90 3.88 -15.99
N ARG A 208 -12.79 2.59 -16.31
CA ARG A 208 -13.15 1.52 -15.38
C ARG A 208 -12.22 1.56 -14.16
N GLN A 209 -12.76 1.36 -12.96
CA GLN A 209 -11.94 1.22 -11.75
C GLN A 209 -10.91 0.09 -11.92
N GLY A 210 -9.67 0.33 -11.52
CA GLY A 210 -8.52 -0.54 -11.77
C GLY A 210 -7.59 -0.03 -12.88
N GLU A 211 -8.07 0.81 -13.79
CA GLU A 211 -7.23 1.41 -14.85
C GLU A 211 -6.46 2.61 -14.32
N LYS A 212 -5.12 2.53 -14.32
CA LYS A 212 -4.27 3.61 -13.81
C LYS A 212 -3.91 4.65 -14.86
N ASP A 213 -3.75 5.88 -14.39
CA ASP A 213 -3.22 7.00 -15.17
C ASP A 213 -1.72 7.15 -14.90
N ARG A 214 -0.90 6.85 -15.92
CA ARG A 214 0.55 6.99 -15.87
C ARG A 214 1.00 8.41 -15.52
N ALA A 215 0.31 9.44 -16.00
CA ALA A 215 0.64 10.84 -15.71
C ALA A 215 0.37 11.17 -14.23
N ALA A 216 -0.74 10.65 -13.68
CA ALA A 216 -1.03 10.76 -12.25
C ALA A 216 0.04 10.06 -11.39
N ILE A 217 0.42 8.82 -11.74
CA ILE A 217 1.51 8.07 -11.07
C ILE A 217 2.81 8.88 -11.11
N ALA A 218 3.16 9.44 -12.27
CA ALA A 218 4.38 10.24 -12.41
C ALA A 218 4.35 11.51 -11.54
N ALA A 219 3.19 12.16 -11.40
CA ALA A 219 3.03 13.32 -10.52
C ALA A 219 3.20 12.95 -9.04
N LEU A 220 2.64 11.81 -8.61
CA LEU A 220 2.78 11.29 -7.25
C LEU A 220 4.23 10.94 -6.92
N VAL A 221 4.94 10.29 -7.85
CA VAL A 221 6.37 9.98 -7.73
C VAL A 221 7.18 11.25 -7.53
N ARG A 222 6.95 12.29 -8.35
CA ARG A 222 7.65 13.58 -8.21
C ARG A 222 7.40 14.24 -6.85
N ALA A 223 6.16 14.22 -6.37
CA ALA A 223 5.84 14.77 -5.05
C ALA A 223 6.56 14.01 -3.91
N ARG A 224 6.58 12.68 -3.99
CA ARG A 224 7.30 11.80 -3.05
C ARG A 224 8.81 12.05 -3.07
N ASP A 225 9.41 12.18 -4.25
CA ASP A 225 10.84 12.44 -4.39
C ASP A 225 11.24 13.84 -3.91
N HIS A 226 10.38 14.84 -4.16
CA HIS A 226 10.57 16.18 -3.61
C HIS A 226 10.56 16.17 -2.08
N ALA A 227 9.58 15.50 -1.46
CA ALA A 227 9.51 15.36 -0.01
C ALA A 227 10.74 14.64 0.57
N ARG A 228 11.22 13.57 -0.08
CA ARG A 228 12.47 12.88 0.30
C ARG A 228 13.67 13.81 0.26
N ALA A 229 13.80 14.64 -0.77
CA ALA A 229 14.90 15.59 -0.90
C ALA A 229 14.86 16.66 0.21
N SER A 230 13.67 17.18 0.54
CA SER A 230 13.50 18.16 1.62
C SER A 230 13.88 17.61 3.00
N LEU A 231 13.71 16.30 3.25
CA LEU A 231 14.13 15.66 4.49
C LEU A 231 15.66 15.49 4.59
N ARG A 232 16.34 15.22 3.47
CA ARG A 232 17.82 15.10 3.44
C ARG A 232 18.54 16.44 3.59
N GLY A 233 17.89 17.53 3.21
CA GLY A 233 18.44 18.90 3.27
C GLY A 233 18.27 19.61 4.62
N LYS A 234 17.53 19.03 5.58
CA LYS A 234 17.44 19.59 6.94
C LYS A 234 18.64 19.14 7.77
N PRO A 235 19.41 20.07 8.40
CA PRO A 235 20.36 19.68 9.43
C PRO A 235 19.62 18.93 10.54
N ALA A 236 20.26 17.91 11.12
CA ALA A 236 19.78 17.31 12.34
C ALA A 236 19.96 18.34 13.46
N ASP A 237 18.84 18.94 13.90
CA ASP A 237 18.80 19.81 15.09
C ASP A 237 19.08 18.99 16.36
#